data_AF-W9QL47-F1
#
_entry.id   AF-W9QL47-F1
#
_cell.length_a   1.000
_cell.length_b   1.000
_cell.length_c   1.000
_cell.angle_alpha   90.00
_cell.angle_beta   90.00
_cell.angle_gamma   90.00
#
_symmetry.space_group_name_H-M   'P 1'
#
loop_
_entity.id
_entity.type
_entity.pdbx_description
1 polymer ?
#
loop_
_entity_poly.entity_id
_entity_poly.type
_entity_poly.pdbx_seq_one_letter_code
_entity_poly.pdbx_strand_id
1 'polypeptide(L)'
;MGKSAAKATSSPEENCSDTDDSSVFLSGRGSPENGDSESSPSPETPSILVWKDGLFPWKKRRLGDWRRRVKPGGQLTNSTSGVNNGIDIFEPDFPVGPFQKAESNEFSSELGYDCQDYWDVKELVSKDGQSKLKANFLFAPFDQLSKRASGATACTAISVVNAHWLHNNRDQIPTGSEFGSLIVQGSFEWRGLCEQEAYRSLFPDKHFDLETVLRADIRPLAVQPEKSLIGFFSPDKFETLKGTMSFDQIWDVMSVDTNTAGFEPKIYIVSWNDHFFVLKMEEDAYYIIDSLGLRLYAGCDRAYILKFDNSSVVYGKDEEVEGSDELAKPIFHGKECCREFIKRFLAAQTVQELEEGDKRGMVSALTLYQRLQIEFHYTSRTLHQSPSSSADSSTLSLCSSEDSSEYETS
;
A
#
# COMPACT_ATOMS: atom_id res chain seq x y z
N MET A 1 62.39 7.06 -49.64
CA MET A 1 61.04 6.44 -49.65
C MET A 1 60.48 6.66 -48.25
N GLY A 2 59.53 7.55 -47.92
CA GLY A 2 58.42 8.17 -48.69
C GLY A 2 57.13 7.35 -48.43
N LYS A 3 56.01 7.86 -47.90
CA LYS A 3 55.53 9.22 -47.50
C LYS A 3 54.71 9.05 -46.20
N SER A 4 54.74 9.90 -45.16
CA SER A 4 54.22 11.27 -45.03
C SER A 4 52.72 11.46 -45.31
N ALA A 5 51.92 11.71 -44.26
CA ALA A 5 50.91 12.77 -44.19
C ALA A 5 50.30 12.89 -42.77
N ALA A 6 50.35 14.08 -42.17
CA ALA A 6 49.47 14.52 -41.10
C ALA A 6 48.97 15.92 -41.48
N LYS A 7 47.72 16.27 -41.17
CA LYS A 7 47.25 17.66 -41.28
C LYS A 7 46.13 17.95 -40.29
N ALA A 8 46.27 19.07 -39.60
CA ALA A 8 45.30 19.62 -38.66
C ALA A 8 44.41 20.70 -39.31
N THR A 9 43.40 21.11 -38.53
CA THR A 9 42.40 22.17 -38.72
C THR A 9 42.91 23.55 -39.13
N SER A 10 42.12 24.28 -39.93
CA SER A 10 41.90 25.73 -39.79
C SER A 10 40.77 26.25 -40.70
N SER A 11 39.72 26.83 -40.11
CA SER A 11 38.99 28.00 -40.64
C SER A 11 39.64 29.28 -40.06
N PRO A 12 39.44 30.51 -40.59
CA PRO A 12 38.22 31.29 -40.29
C PRO A 12 37.76 32.28 -41.40
N GLU A 13 36.70 33.06 -41.10
CA GLU A 13 36.42 34.46 -41.54
C GLU A 13 36.24 34.78 -43.04
N GLU A 14 35.52 35.82 -43.48
CA GLU A 14 34.38 36.64 -42.98
C GLU A 14 33.95 37.55 -44.16
N ASN A 15 32.69 38.01 -44.24
CA ASN A 15 32.35 39.45 -44.25
C ASN A 15 30.82 39.69 -44.32
N CYS A 16 30.40 40.90 -43.96
CA CYS A 16 29.05 41.25 -43.52
C CYS A 16 28.40 42.40 -44.34
N SER A 17 27.32 42.96 -43.78
CA SER A 17 26.63 44.22 -44.13
C SER A 17 25.68 44.20 -45.33
N ASP A 18 24.58 44.95 -45.39
CA ASP A 18 23.61 45.57 -44.45
C ASP A 18 22.84 46.59 -45.30
N THR A 19 21.53 46.80 -45.09
CA THR A 19 20.90 48.11 -44.77
C THR A 19 19.37 48.10 -44.87
N ASP A 20 18.75 48.99 -44.07
CA ASP A 20 17.32 49.22 -43.89
C ASP A 20 16.59 49.89 -45.08
N ASP A 21 15.24 49.89 -45.05
CA ASP A 21 14.48 51.14 -45.13
C ASP A 21 13.07 51.03 -44.48
N SER A 22 12.46 52.15 -44.11
CA SER A 22 11.18 52.25 -43.40
C SER A 22 10.39 53.54 -43.71
N SER A 23 9.06 53.43 -43.92
CA SER A 23 8.01 54.50 -43.77
C SER A 23 6.67 53.93 -44.29
N VAL A 24 5.51 53.95 -43.60
CA VAL A 24 4.71 55.02 -42.94
C VAL A 24 3.96 55.92 -43.94
N PHE A 25 2.61 55.89 -43.96
CA PHE A 25 1.71 57.07 -43.91
C PHE A 25 0.18 56.70 -43.88
N LEU A 26 -0.52 57.16 -42.83
CA LEU A 26 -1.93 57.66 -42.67
C LEU A 26 -3.03 57.29 -43.73
N SER A 27 -4.32 56.99 -43.47
CA SER A 27 -5.30 57.13 -42.35
C SER A 27 -6.45 56.07 -42.52
N GLY A 28 -7.47 55.88 -41.66
CA GLY A 28 -7.79 56.38 -40.31
C GLY A 28 -9.30 56.70 -40.06
N ARG A 29 -9.78 56.52 -38.81
CA ARG A 29 -11.09 56.92 -38.19
C ARG A 29 -12.34 56.01 -38.43
N GLY A 30 -12.80 55.33 -37.38
CA GLY A 30 -14.13 54.69 -37.31
C GLY A 30 -14.31 53.67 -36.17
N SER A 31 -15.10 54.01 -35.16
CA SER A 31 -15.65 53.11 -34.11
C SER A 31 -17.06 53.64 -33.77
N PRO A 32 -17.97 52.90 -33.08
CA PRO A 32 -17.76 51.64 -32.36
C PRO A 32 -18.85 50.56 -32.61
N GLU A 33 -18.85 49.55 -31.72
CA GLU A 33 -19.96 48.66 -31.30
C GLU A 33 -20.11 47.27 -31.94
N ASN A 34 -19.83 46.27 -31.08
CA ASN A 34 -20.53 45.00 -30.85
C ASN A 34 -20.76 44.06 -32.06
N GLY A 35 -20.27 42.80 -32.06
CA GLY A 35 -19.63 42.06 -30.98
C GLY A 35 -20.04 40.59 -30.99
N ASP A 36 -19.95 39.94 -32.16
CA ASP A 36 -20.43 38.57 -32.38
C ASP A 36 -19.29 37.56 -32.57
N SER A 37 -19.48 36.40 -31.94
CA SER A 37 -18.97 35.07 -32.31
C SER A 37 -17.50 34.68 -32.11
N GLU A 38 -17.38 33.37 -31.78
CA GLU A 38 -16.24 32.45 -31.89
C GLU A 38 -15.35 32.23 -30.63
N SER A 39 -15.83 31.32 -29.78
CA SER A 39 -15.05 30.66 -28.73
C SER A 39 -14.28 29.44 -29.27
N SER A 40 -12.95 29.54 -29.33
CA SER A 40 -12.07 28.38 -29.58
C SER A 40 -12.08 27.39 -28.41
N PRO A 41 -11.94 26.08 -28.64
CA PRO A 41 -12.03 25.07 -27.59
C PRO A 41 -10.79 25.05 -26.69
N SER A 42 -11.04 24.88 -25.38
CA SER A 42 -10.00 24.60 -24.38
C SER A 42 -9.74 23.08 -24.30
N PRO A 43 -8.53 22.63 -23.92
CA PRO A 43 -8.22 21.20 -23.87
C PRO A 43 -9.03 20.48 -22.79
N GLU A 44 -9.62 19.34 -23.15
CA GLU A 44 -10.46 18.53 -22.27
C GLU A 44 -9.63 17.91 -21.13
N THR A 45 -10.03 18.13 -19.89
CA THR A 45 -9.59 17.33 -18.75
C THR A 45 -10.30 15.97 -18.79
N PRO A 46 -9.60 14.84 -18.58
CA PRO A 46 -10.25 13.54 -18.56
C PRO A 46 -11.22 13.49 -17.37
N SER A 47 -12.49 13.21 -17.68
CA SER A 47 -13.56 13.17 -16.71
C SER A 47 -13.37 12.03 -15.71
N ILE A 48 -12.94 12.38 -14.50
CA ILE A 48 -12.90 11.46 -13.36
C ILE A 48 -14.33 10.95 -13.12
N LEU A 49 -14.54 9.65 -13.37
CA LEU A 49 -15.79 8.98 -13.02
C LEU A 49 -15.88 8.83 -11.50
N VAL A 50 -16.40 9.87 -10.85
CA VAL A 50 -16.75 9.84 -9.43
C VAL A 50 -17.89 8.84 -9.23
N TRP A 51 -17.55 7.62 -8.83
CA TRP A 51 -18.53 6.65 -8.31
C TRP A 51 -19.02 7.13 -6.94
N LYS A 52 -20.09 7.92 -6.96
CA LYS A 52 -20.80 8.32 -5.74
C LYS A 52 -21.50 7.13 -5.09
N ASP A 53 -21.33 7.07 -3.77
CA ASP A 53 -22.16 6.41 -2.77
C ASP A 53 -22.37 4.89 -2.93
N GLY A 54 -21.82 4.15 -1.96
CA GLY A 54 -21.64 2.71 -2.06
C GLY A 54 -22.94 1.89 -2.00
N LEU A 55 -22.97 0.80 -2.77
CA LEU A 55 -23.82 -0.38 -2.58
C LEU A 55 -23.21 -1.59 -3.33
N PHE A 56 -22.07 -2.10 -2.85
CA PHE A 56 -21.41 -3.26 -3.49
C PHE A 56 -22.15 -4.58 -3.20
N PRO A 57 -22.60 -5.36 -4.22
CA PRO A 57 -23.50 -6.50 -3.99
C PRO A 57 -22.85 -7.79 -3.45
N TRP A 58 -21.53 -7.85 -3.28
CA TRP A 58 -20.81 -9.10 -2.99
C TRP A 58 -20.75 -9.51 -1.50
N LYS A 59 -21.38 -8.73 -0.60
CA LYS A 59 -21.47 -9.01 0.86
C LYS A 59 -22.17 -10.35 1.25
N LYS A 60 -22.51 -11.24 0.31
CA LYS A 60 -22.99 -12.61 0.56
C LYS A 60 -22.67 -13.59 -0.60
N ARG A 61 -21.62 -14.43 -0.45
CA ARG A 61 -21.68 -15.88 -0.79
C ARG A 61 -20.43 -16.69 -0.41
N ARG A 62 -20.68 -17.62 0.51
CA ARG A 62 -19.84 -18.73 1.02
C ARG A 62 -18.98 -19.44 -0.05
N LEU A 63 -17.71 -19.71 0.27
CA LEU A 63 -17.02 -20.90 -0.25
C LEU A 63 -17.41 -22.12 0.60
N GLY A 64 -17.99 -23.14 -0.04
CA GLY A 64 -18.25 -24.41 0.61
C GLY A 64 -18.80 -25.43 -0.35
N ASP A 65 -17.92 -26.18 -1.04
CA ASP A 65 -18.17 -27.53 -1.57
C ASP A 65 -16.93 -28.20 -2.23
N TRP A 66 -15.72 -28.10 -1.63
CA TRP A 66 -14.52 -28.85 -2.09
C TRP A 66 -13.93 -29.84 -1.04
N ARG A 67 -14.74 -30.45 -0.17
CA ARG A 67 -14.26 -31.59 0.65
C ARG A 67 -15.30 -32.70 0.82
N ARG A 68 -15.50 -33.53 -0.23
CA ARG A 68 -16.11 -34.87 -0.11
C ARG A 68 -15.67 -35.85 -1.22
N ARG A 69 -14.56 -36.56 -0.99
CA ARG A 69 -14.38 -38.01 -1.31
C ARG A 69 -12.96 -38.51 -1.00
N VAL A 70 -12.78 -39.11 0.17
CA VAL A 70 -11.85 -40.25 0.40
C VAL A 70 -12.51 -41.17 1.44
N LYS A 71 -12.55 -42.48 1.19
CA LYS A 71 -12.82 -43.52 2.22
C LYS A 71 -11.48 -44.15 2.62
N PRO A 72 -11.30 -44.59 3.88
CA PRO A 72 -10.02 -45.13 4.35
C PRO A 72 -9.78 -46.58 3.91
N GLY A 73 -8.55 -46.89 3.50
CA GLY A 73 -7.99 -48.26 3.43
C GLY A 73 -7.54 -48.74 2.03
N GLY A 74 -6.23 -48.97 1.86
CA GLY A 74 -5.62 -49.60 0.67
C GLY A 74 -4.10 -49.42 0.60
N GLN A 75 -3.35 -50.43 0.16
CA GLN A 75 -1.86 -50.46 0.16
C GLN A 75 -1.20 -49.86 -1.12
N LEU A 76 0.12 -49.67 -1.05
CA LEU A 76 1.06 -49.15 -2.08
C LEU A 76 0.79 -49.56 -3.54
N THR A 77 1.01 -48.65 -4.50
CA THR A 77 2.23 -48.62 -5.38
C THR A 77 2.24 -47.47 -6.41
N ASN A 78 3.44 -46.95 -6.67
CA ASN A 78 3.99 -46.23 -7.84
C ASN A 78 3.18 -45.16 -8.65
N SER A 79 3.79 -43.96 -8.68
CA SER A 79 4.02 -43.10 -9.86
C SER A 79 2.83 -42.54 -10.66
N THR A 80 2.52 -41.24 -10.48
CA THR A 80 2.64 -40.22 -11.56
C THR A 80 2.39 -38.77 -11.06
N SER A 81 2.97 -37.83 -11.81
CA SER A 81 2.90 -36.37 -11.76
C SER A 81 1.61 -35.69 -11.27
N GLY A 82 1.77 -34.63 -10.45
CA GLY A 82 0.72 -33.65 -10.15
C GLY A 82 1.09 -32.74 -8.97
N VAL A 83 1.96 -31.74 -9.17
CA VAL A 83 2.40 -30.81 -8.10
C VAL A 83 1.44 -29.61 -8.01
N ASN A 84 0.51 -29.68 -7.06
CA ASN A 84 -0.30 -28.53 -6.64
C ASN A 84 0.46 -27.76 -5.56
N ASN A 85 0.95 -26.55 -5.87
CA ASN A 85 1.56 -25.66 -4.87
C ASN A 85 0.50 -24.77 -4.19
N GLY A 86 -0.37 -25.40 -3.40
CA GLY A 86 -1.10 -24.70 -2.34
C GLY A 86 -0.30 -24.78 -1.05
N ILE A 87 -0.10 -23.65 -0.36
CA ILE A 87 0.55 -23.65 0.96
C ILE A 87 -0.48 -24.14 1.99
N ASP A 88 -0.40 -25.42 2.35
CA ASP A 88 -1.18 -25.99 3.44
C ASP A 88 -0.71 -25.42 4.79
N ILE A 89 -1.38 -24.36 5.25
CA ILE A 89 -1.24 -23.87 6.63
C ILE A 89 -1.93 -24.88 7.54
N PHE A 90 -1.14 -25.63 8.31
CA PHE A 90 -1.65 -26.54 9.34
C PHE A 90 -2.42 -25.75 10.40
N GLU A 91 -3.66 -26.15 10.66
CA GLU A 91 -4.49 -25.69 11.78
C GLU A 91 -4.25 -26.61 12.99
N PRO A 92 -3.65 -26.13 14.10
CA PRO A 92 -3.49 -26.92 15.32
C PRO A 92 -4.48 -26.46 16.39
N ASP A 93 -5.30 -27.38 16.89
CA ASP A 93 -6.14 -27.16 18.07
C ASP A 93 -5.28 -26.79 19.29
N PHE A 94 -5.52 -25.62 19.88
CA PHE A 94 -4.85 -25.18 21.11
C PHE A 94 -5.85 -24.77 22.21
N PRO A 95 -5.63 -25.18 23.47
CA PRO A 95 -6.48 -24.80 24.60
C PRO A 95 -6.20 -23.37 25.08
N VAL A 96 -7.25 -22.65 25.44
CA VAL A 96 -7.18 -21.27 25.96
C VAL A 96 -6.82 -21.29 27.44
N GLY A 97 -5.76 -20.56 27.82
CA GLY A 97 -5.41 -20.21 29.20
C GLY A 97 -5.21 -18.70 29.35
N PRO A 98 -5.60 -18.10 30.48
CA PRO A 98 -5.53 -16.64 30.66
C PRO A 98 -4.09 -16.16 30.88
N PHE A 99 -3.58 -15.32 29.99
CA PHE A 99 -2.31 -14.62 30.18
C PHE A 99 -2.51 -13.20 30.69
N GLN A 100 -1.71 -12.82 31.69
CA GLN A 100 -1.76 -11.49 32.30
C GLN A 100 -1.03 -10.45 31.44
N LYS A 101 -1.42 -9.19 31.63
CA LYS A 101 -0.89 -8.00 30.95
C LYS A 101 0.60 -7.82 31.23
N ALA A 102 1.46 -8.08 30.24
CA ALA A 102 2.90 -7.98 30.38
C ALA A 102 3.39 -6.53 30.23
N GLU A 103 4.22 -6.07 31.17
CA GLU A 103 5.01 -4.85 31.04
C GLU A 103 6.27 -5.11 30.19
N SER A 104 6.76 -4.10 29.49
CA SER A 104 7.40 -4.27 28.18
C SER A 104 8.91 -4.59 28.14
N ASN A 105 9.59 -4.75 29.28
CA ASN A 105 11.06 -4.56 29.32
C ASN A 105 11.94 -5.77 29.72
N GLU A 106 11.41 -6.96 30.01
CA GLU A 106 12.22 -8.06 30.60
C GLU A 106 12.00 -9.45 29.99
N PHE A 107 11.73 -9.54 28.67
CA PHE A 107 11.46 -10.83 27.99
C PHE A 107 12.24 -11.08 26.67
N SER A 108 13.28 -10.29 26.37
CA SER A 108 14.02 -10.41 25.09
C SER A 108 15.17 -11.43 25.10
N SER A 109 15.50 -12.06 26.22
CA SER A 109 16.75 -12.83 26.39
C SER A 109 16.64 -14.36 26.41
N GLU A 110 15.46 -14.96 26.61
CA GLU A 110 15.32 -16.43 26.76
C GLU A 110 15.14 -17.22 25.45
N LEU A 111 14.82 -16.55 24.33
CA LEU A 111 14.67 -17.20 23.03
C LEU A 111 15.63 -16.52 22.05
N GLY A 112 16.71 -17.23 21.69
CA GLY A 112 17.87 -16.72 20.94
C GLY A 112 17.62 -16.34 19.48
N TYR A 113 16.62 -15.50 19.23
CA TYR A 113 16.46 -14.74 18.00
C TYR A 113 17.33 -13.50 18.13
N ASP A 114 18.40 -13.42 17.32
CA ASP A 114 19.20 -12.19 17.20
C ASP A 114 18.31 -11.10 16.59
N CYS A 115 17.87 -10.15 17.42
CA CYS A 115 16.90 -9.13 17.02
C CYS A 115 17.63 -8.07 16.20
N GLN A 116 17.48 -8.15 14.88
CA GLN A 116 18.13 -7.26 13.92
C GLN A 116 17.40 -5.91 13.88
N ASP A 117 17.60 -5.09 14.91
CA ASP A 117 17.13 -3.69 15.00
C ASP A 117 17.92 -2.71 14.12
N TYR A 118 18.76 -3.23 13.22
CA TYR A 118 19.53 -2.46 12.25
C TYR A 118 19.04 -2.73 10.82
N TRP A 119 19.10 -1.70 9.98
CA TRP A 119 18.90 -1.82 8.55
C TRP A 119 20.06 -2.56 7.90
N ASP A 120 19.76 -3.53 7.04
CA ASP A 120 20.75 -4.29 6.28
C ASP A 120 20.48 -4.20 4.78
N VAL A 121 21.53 -4.03 3.97
CA VAL A 121 21.42 -3.99 2.51
C VAL A 121 21.41 -5.43 2.00
N LYS A 122 20.24 -5.92 1.59
CA LYS A 122 20.08 -7.27 1.08
C LYS A 122 19.70 -7.28 -0.40
N GLU A 123 19.98 -8.42 -1.02
CA GLU A 123 19.47 -8.74 -2.35
C GLU A 123 18.33 -9.75 -2.26
N LEU A 124 17.31 -9.57 -3.10
CA LEU A 124 16.16 -10.46 -3.26
C LEU A 124 15.99 -10.77 -4.75
N VAL A 125 15.67 -12.01 -5.09
CA VAL A 125 15.33 -12.43 -6.46
C VAL A 125 13.82 -12.64 -6.55
N SER A 126 13.20 -12.22 -7.65
CA SER A 126 11.76 -12.40 -7.91
C SER A 126 11.42 -13.89 -8.09
N LYS A 127 10.16 -14.26 -7.80
CA LYS A 127 9.71 -15.68 -7.84
C LYS A 127 9.79 -16.31 -9.24
N ASP A 128 9.75 -15.50 -10.28
CA ASP A 128 9.91 -15.87 -11.69
C ASP A 128 11.38 -15.89 -12.16
N GLY A 129 12.34 -15.49 -11.31
CA GLY A 129 13.76 -15.41 -11.60
C GLY A 129 14.16 -14.31 -12.60
N GLN A 130 13.26 -13.38 -12.95
CA GLN A 130 13.48 -12.35 -13.98
C GLN A 130 14.07 -11.04 -13.45
N SER A 131 14.10 -10.83 -12.13
CA SER A 131 14.57 -9.58 -11.52
C SER A 131 15.27 -9.80 -10.18
N LYS A 132 16.23 -8.92 -9.88
CA LYS A 132 16.92 -8.85 -8.59
C LYS A 132 16.78 -7.44 -8.00
N LEU A 133 16.28 -7.34 -6.78
CA LEU A 133 16.20 -6.10 -6.01
C LEU A 133 17.39 -6.04 -5.06
N LYS A 134 18.04 -4.87 -4.98
CA LYS A 134 18.95 -4.50 -3.90
C LYS A 134 18.36 -3.29 -3.17
N ALA A 135 18.09 -3.42 -1.89
CA ALA A 135 17.45 -2.38 -1.06
C ALA A 135 17.84 -2.53 0.42
N ASN A 136 17.36 -1.62 1.27
CA ASN A 136 17.50 -1.69 2.72
C ASN A 136 16.33 -2.47 3.32
N PHE A 137 16.64 -3.46 4.17
CA PHE A 137 15.68 -4.34 4.83
C PHE A 137 15.83 -4.21 6.35
N LEU A 138 14.71 -4.18 7.05
CA LEU A 138 14.62 -4.31 8.51
C LEU A 138 13.63 -5.45 8.81
N PHE A 139 13.97 -6.35 9.74
CA PHE A 139 13.14 -7.50 10.07
C PHE A 139 12.63 -7.43 11.50
N ALA A 140 11.35 -7.74 11.70
CA ALA A 140 10.83 -8.07 13.01
C ALA A 140 11.39 -9.44 13.47
N PRO A 141 11.45 -9.72 14.78
CA PRO A 141 11.91 -11.01 15.30
C PRO A 141 11.01 -12.21 14.90
N PHE A 142 9.79 -11.96 14.42
CA PHE A 142 8.82 -12.96 13.97
C PHE A 142 7.75 -12.32 13.06
N ASP A 143 6.95 -13.13 12.35
CA ASP A 143 5.81 -12.68 11.56
C ASP A 143 4.44 -12.97 12.23
N GLN A 144 3.33 -12.62 11.54
CA GLN A 144 1.96 -12.82 12.04
C GLN A 144 1.55 -14.29 12.24
N LEU A 145 2.19 -15.24 11.54
CA LEU A 145 1.93 -16.68 11.64
C LEU A 145 2.61 -17.30 12.86
N SER A 146 3.61 -16.62 13.44
CA SER A 146 4.32 -17.09 14.62
C SER A 146 3.40 -17.35 15.81
N LYS A 147 3.78 -18.32 16.66
CA LYS A 147 3.04 -18.63 17.91
C LYS A 147 2.93 -17.40 18.84
N ARG A 148 3.95 -16.52 18.83
CA ARG A 148 3.99 -15.30 19.65
C ARG A 148 3.00 -14.23 19.14
N ALA A 149 2.86 -14.08 17.83
CA ALA A 149 1.80 -13.26 17.26
C ALA A 149 0.42 -13.88 17.49
N SER A 150 0.26 -15.18 17.18
CA SER A 150 -1.03 -15.89 17.16
C SER A 150 -2.10 -15.11 16.37
N GLY A 151 -1.71 -14.60 15.19
CA GLY A 151 -2.48 -13.66 14.38
C GLY A 151 -2.51 -14.06 12.91
N ALA A 152 -2.75 -15.35 12.62
CA ALA A 152 -2.60 -15.91 11.27
C ALA A 152 -3.35 -15.12 10.18
N THR A 153 -4.56 -14.64 10.48
CA THR A 153 -5.43 -13.86 9.59
C THR A 153 -5.59 -12.40 10.07
N ALA A 154 -4.68 -11.92 10.93
CA ALA A 154 -4.76 -10.61 11.58
C ALA A 154 -4.17 -9.45 10.76
N CYS A 155 -3.75 -9.67 9.51
CA CYS A 155 -3.04 -8.69 8.68
C CYS A 155 -3.77 -7.34 8.56
N THR A 156 -5.11 -7.34 8.50
CA THR A 156 -5.94 -6.12 8.49
C THR A 156 -5.80 -5.31 9.78
N ALA A 157 -5.90 -5.96 10.94
CA ALA A 157 -5.78 -5.31 12.25
C ALA A 157 -4.34 -4.85 12.53
N ILE A 158 -3.36 -5.66 12.13
CA ILE A 158 -1.93 -5.29 12.19
C ILE A 158 -1.66 -4.08 11.28
N SER A 159 -2.23 -4.03 10.07
CA SER A 159 -2.08 -2.88 9.17
C SER A 159 -2.70 -1.59 9.73
N VAL A 160 -3.88 -1.67 10.36
CA VAL A 160 -4.50 -0.53 11.06
C VAL A 160 -3.65 -0.05 12.24
N VAL A 161 -3.10 -0.96 13.04
CA VAL A 161 -2.19 -0.61 14.16
C VAL A 161 -0.90 0.03 13.66
N ASN A 162 -0.29 -0.48 12.57
CA ASN A 162 0.91 0.10 11.97
C ASN A 162 0.64 1.48 11.37
N ALA A 163 -0.43 1.63 10.57
CA ALA A 163 -0.80 2.93 10.00
C ALA A 163 -1.07 3.98 11.09
N HIS A 164 -1.78 3.62 12.15
CA HIS A 164 -1.98 4.48 13.31
C HIS A 164 -0.66 4.85 14.02
N TRP A 165 0.28 3.90 14.18
CA TRP A 165 1.60 4.20 14.75
C TRP A 165 2.37 5.22 13.90
N LEU A 166 2.39 5.05 12.56
CA LEU A 166 3.06 5.96 11.63
C LEU A 166 2.46 7.37 11.67
N HIS A 167 1.13 7.51 11.76
CA HIS A 167 0.47 8.82 11.90
C HIS A 167 0.86 9.59 13.18
N ASN A 168 1.28 8.88 14.23
CA ASN A 168 1.74 9.48 15.48
C ASN A 168 3.27 9.64 15.56
N ASN A 169 4.02 8.96 14.69
CA ASN A 169 5.48 9.00 14.62
C ASN A 169 5.91 9.38 13.19
N ARG A 170 5.44 10.54 12.73
CA ARG A 170 5.45 10.95 11.31
C ARG A 170 6.81 10.80 10.64
N ASP A 171 7.87 11.25 11.28
CA ASP A 171 9.23 11.29 10.73
C ASP A 171 10.05 10.03 11.08
N GLN A 172 9.38 8.94 11.49
CA GLN A 172 10.02 7.71 11.95
C GLN A 172 9.44 6.46 11.27
N ILE A 173 10.17 5.36 11.39
CA ILE A 173 9.82 4.01 10.98
C ILE A 173 10.12 3.13 12.21
N PRO A 174 9.26 2.18 12.59
CA PRO A 174 9.51 1.38 13.79
C PRO A 174 10.75 0.50 13.61
N THR A 175 11.51 0.32 14.69
CA THR A 175 12.57 -0.69 14.79
C THR A 175 12.02 -2.11 14.60
N GLY A 176 12.87 -3.12 14.43
CA GLY A 176 12.43 -4.53 14.31
C GLY A 176 11.67 -5.00 15.56
N SER A 177 12.16 -4.63 16.74
CA SER A 177 11.55 -4.85 18.05
C SER A 177 10.20 -4.14 18.20
N GLU A 178 10.09 -2.88 17.78
CA GLU A 178 8.82 -2.15 17.79
C GLU A 178 7.82 -2.74 16.80
N PHE A 179 8.26 -3.10 15.59
CA PHE A 179 7.39 -3.71 14.59
C PHE A 179 6.88 -5.08 15.04
N GLY A 180 7.73 -5.91 15.66
CA GLY A 180 7.31 -7.14 16.34
C GLY A 180 6.28 -6.88 17.45
N SER A 181 6.41 -5.77 18.17
CA SER A 181 5.44 -5.34 19.19
C SER A 181 4.11 -4.89 18.58
N LEU A 182 4.13 -4.17 17.45
CA LEU A 182 2.93 -3.77 16.69
C LEU A 182 2.19 -4.97 16.11
N ILE A 183 2.91 -6.01 15.67
CA ILE A 183 2.32 -7.30 15.22
C ILE A 183 1.58 -7.98 16.37
N VAL A 184 2.16 -8.05 17.56
CA VAL A 184 1.50 -8.62 18.75
C VAL A 184 0.27 -7.81 19.15
N GLN A 185 0.35 -6.48 19.11
CA GLN A 185 -0.80 -5.60 19.39
C GLN A 185 -1.94 -5.81 18.39
N GLY A 186 -1.67 -5.73 17.08
CA GLY A 186 -2.70 -5.96 16.04
C GLY A 186 -3.32 -7.36 16.11
N SER A 187 -2.52 -8.37 16.43
CA SER A 187 -3.00 -9.74 16.65
C SER A 187 -3.87 -9.87 17.92
N PHE A 188 -3.58 -9.09 18.96
CA PHE A 188 -4.40 -9.02 20.18
C PHE A 188 -5.77 -8.39 19.89
N GLU A 189 -5.81 -7.24 19.21
CA GLU A 189 -7.08 -6.60 18.81
C GLU A 189 -7.91 -7.56 17.93
N TRP A 190 -7.29 -8.19 16.92
CA TRP A 190 -7.94 -9.18 16.06
C TRP A 190 -8.56 -10.35 16.83
N ARG A 191 -7.87 -10.89 17.86
CA ARG A 191 -8.45 -11.93 18.73
C ARG A 191 -9.68 -11.42 19.49
N GLY A 192 -9.61 -10.21 20.04
CA GLY A 192 -10.75 -9.57 20.71
C GLY A 192 -11.97 -9.36 19.80
N LEU A 193 -11.76 -9.16 18.49
CA LEU A 193 -12.84 -9.17 17.50
C LEU A 193 -13.36 -10.59 17.23
N CYS A 194 -12.48 -11.59 17.11
CA CYS A 194 -12.83 -13.00 16.89
C CYS A 194 -13.62 -13.66 18.03
N GLU A 195 -13.62 -13.07 19.23
CA GLU A 195 -14.42 -13.52 20.37
C GLU A 195 -15.88 -13.02 20.31
N GLN A 196 -16.17 -11.97 19.54
CA GLN A 196 -17.52 -11.38 19.48
C GLN A 196 -18.42 -12.12 18.49
N GLU A 197 -19.60 -12.53 18.94
CA GLU A 197 -20.54 -13.35 18.16
C GLU A 197 -20.99 -12.69 16.84
N ALA A 198 -21.09 -11.35 16.83
CA ALA A 198 -21.40 -10.58 15.62
C ALA A 198 -20.33 -10.75 14.52
N TYR A 199 -19.04 -10.66 14.88
CA TYR A 199 -17.94 -10.84 13.93
C TYR A 199 -17.75 -12.30 13.55
N ARG A 200 -17.90 -13.25 14.49
CA ARG A 200 -17.87 -14.70 14.22
C ARG A 200 -18.94 -15.13 13.22
N SER A 201 -20.13 -14.54 13.30
CA SER A 201 -21.25 -14.80 12.39
C SER A 201 -21.03 -14.22 10.99
N LEU A 202 -20.31 -13.10 10.88
CA LEU A 202 -20.03 -12.43 9.60
C LEU A 202 -18.79 -13.00 8.90
N PHE A 203 -17.76 -13.36 9.66
CA PHE A 203 -16.46 -13.85 9.19
C PHE A 203 -16.08 -15.16 9.89
N PRO A 204 -16.66 -16.31 9.50
CA PRO A 204 -16.36 -17.60 10.13
C PRO A 204 -14.90 -18.06 9.97
N ASP A 205 -14.23 -17.59 8.92
CA ASP A 205 -12.81 -17.76 8.60
C ASP A 205 -11.89 -16.77 9.33
N LYS A 206 -12.47 -15.76 10.02
CA LYS A 206 -11.76 -14.68 10.75
C LYS A 206 -10.91 -13.76 9.85
N HIS A 207 -11.21 -13.70 8.54
CA HIS A 207 -10.61 -12.74 7.61
C HIS A 207 -11.44 -11.44 7.59
N PHE A 208 -11.09 -10.47 8.44
CA PHE A 208 -11.84 -9.21 8.48
C PHE A 208 -11.44 -8.27 7.34
N ASP A 209 -12.43 -7.70 6.65
CA ASP A 209 -12.21 -6.57 5.76
C ASP A 209 -11.82 -5.29 6.54
N LEU A 210 -11.14 -4.36 5.85
CA LEU A 210 -10.66 -3.12 6.44
C LEU A 210 -11.80 -2.27 7.02
N GLU A 211 -12.97 -2.28 6.36
CA GLU A 211 -14.16 -1.53 6.78
C GLU A 211 -14.66 -1.99 8.16
N THR A 212 -14.60 -3.29 8.43
CA THR A 212 -14.98 -3.92 9.70
C THR A 212 -14.00 -3.58 10.81
N VAL A 213 -12.69 -3.65 10.54
CA VAL A 213 -11.65 -3.31 11.53
C VAL A 213 -11.68 -1.83 11.90
N LEU A 214 -11.90 -0.93 10.93
CA LEU A 214 -12.05 0.51 11.18
C LEU A 214 -13.33 0.82 11.97
N ARG A 215 -14.46 0.17 11.65
CA ARG A 215 -15.71 0.32 12.43
C ARG A 215 -15.61 -0.19 13.87
N ALA A 216 -14.73 -1.14 14.13
CA ALA A 216 -14.48 -1.63 15.48
C ALA A 216 -13.67 -0.63 16.33
N ASP A 217 -13.19 0.47 15.75
CA ASP A 217 -12.47 1.57 16.41
C ASP A 217 -11.29 1.10 17.29
N ILE A 218 -10.57 0.06 16.84
CA ILE A 218 -9.42 -0.47 17.58
C ILE A 218 -8.30 0.58 17.70
N ARG A 219 -8.23 1.56 16.79
CA ARG A 219 -7.33 2.72 16.82
C ARG A 219 -7.98 3.89 16.08
N PRO A 220 -7.75 5.15 16.48
CA PRO A 220 -8.32 6.33 15.82
C PRO A 220 -7.70 6.58 14.44
N LEU A 221 -8.26 5.92 13.43
CA LEU A 221 -7.83 5.94 12.04
C LEU A 221 -9.06 5.97 11.13
N ALA A 222 -9.00 6.74 10.04
CA ALA A 222 -10.00 6.74 8.98
C ALA A 222 -9.33 6.56 7.60
N VAL A 223 -10.08 6.02 6.66
CA VAL A 223 -9.74 6.01 5.23
C VAL A 223 -10.44 7.19 4.56
N GLN A 224 -9.75 7.89 3.65
CA GLN A 224 -10.29 8.97 2.83
C GLN A 224 -10.63 8.40 1.44
N PRO A 225 -11.93 8.19 1.10
CA PRO A 225 -12.31 7.55 -0.15
C PRO A 225 -11.81 8.31 -1.39
N GLU A 226 -11.80 9.64 -1.36
CA GLU A 226 -11.45 10.52 -2.47
C GLU A 226 -9.96 10.49 -2.83
N LYS A 227 -9.12 9.98 -1.91
CA LYS A 227 -7.67 9.78 -2.09
C LYS A 227 -7.30 8.30 -2.20
N SER A 228 -8.29 7.41 -2.11
CA SER A 228 -8.09 5.97 -2.22
C SER A 228 -8.27 5.52 -3.66
N LEU A 229 -7.48 4.52 -4.08
CA LEU A 229 -7.39 4.11 -5.48
C LEU A 229 -7.58 2.60 -5.61
N ILE A 230 -8.25 2.18 -6.69
CA ILE A 230 -8.49 0.77 -7.01
C ILE A 230 -8.09 0.57 -8.47
N GLY A 231 -7.38 -0.51 -8.75
CA GLY A 231 -7.05 -0.89 -10.12
C GLY A 231 -6.43 -2.28 -10.20
N PHE A 232 -5.87 -2.61 -11.35
CA PHE A 232 -5.53 -3.99 -11.71
C PHE A 232 -4.07 -4.13 -12.15
N PHE A 233 -3.47 -5.28 -11.86
CA PHE A 233 -2.18 -5.65 -12.43
C PHE A 233 -2.33 -6.06 -13.90
N SER A 234 -1.65 -5.32 -14.79
CA SER A 234 -1.58 -5.57 -16.24
C SER A 234 -2.94 -5.83 -16.93
N PRO A 235 -3.95 -4.96 -16.75
CA PRO A 235 -5.30 -5.19 -17.29
C PRO A 235 -5.33 -5.36 -18.80
N ASP A 236 -4.42 -4.71 -19.55
CA ASP A 236 -4.34 -4.79 -21.01
C ASP A 236 -4.04 -6.20 -21.55
N LYS A 237 -3.54 -7.11 -20.70
CA LYS A 237 -3.33 -8.53 -21.02
C LYS A 237 -4.64 -9.34 -21.08
N PHE A 238 -5.75 -8.81 -20.54
CA PHE A 238 -6.99 -9.53 -20.33
C PHE A 238 -8.18 -8.75 -20.93
N GLU A 239 -8.90 -9.35 -21.89
CA GLU A 239 -10.00 -8.67 -22.59
C GLU A 239 -11.06 -8.13 -21.62
N THR A 240 -11.36 -8.86 -20.53
CA THR A 240 -12.36 -8.49 -19.52
C THR A 240 -11.95 -7.33 -18.63
N LEU A 241 -10.66 -6.95 -18.60
CA LEU A 241 -10.15 -5.86 -17.76
C LEU A 241 -9.77 -4.61 -18.56
N LYS A 242 -9.91 -4.61 -19.89
CA LYS A 242 -9.62 -3.43 -20.72
C LYS A 242 -10.42 -2.22 -20.27
N GLY A 243 -9.75 -1.07 -20.19
CA GLY A 243 -10.32 0.20 -19.73
C GLY A 243 -10.50 0.30 -18.21
N THR A 244 -10.14 -0.72 -17.43
CA THR A 244 -9.98 -0.56 -15.98
C THR A 244 -8.68 0.18 -15.65
N MET A 245 -8.64 0.86 -14.50
CA MET A 245 -7.43 1.54 -14.03
C MET A 245 -6.31 0.53 -13.79
N SER A 246 -5.12 0.76 -14.34
CA SER A 246 -3.96 -0.10 -14.11
C SER A 246 -3.21 0.29 -12.84
N PHE A 247 -2.48 -0.66 -12.24
CA PHE A 247 -1.56 -0.39 -11.14
C PHE A 247 -0.53 0.71 -11.49
N ASP A 248 -0.10 0.79 -12.75
CA ASP A 248 0.82 1.85 -13.20
C ASP A 248 0.15 3.24 -13.15
N GLN A 249 -1.10 3.35 -13.60
CA GLN A 249 -1.89 4.58 -13.48
C GLN A 249 -2.16 4.96 -12.01
N ILE A 250 -2.37 3.98 -11.12
CA ILE A 250 -2.48 4.23 -9.67
C ILE A 250 -1.19 4.89 -9.16
N TRP A 251 -0.03 4.34 -9.54
CA TRP A 251 1.26 4.83 -9.08
C TRP A 251 1.58 6.23 -9.60
N ASP A 252 1.27 6.51 -10.87
CA ASP A 252 1.39 7.83 -11.46
C ASP A 252 0.60 8.86 -10.63
N VAL A 253 -0.69 8.60 -10.37
CA VAL A 253 -1.57 9.46 -9.56
C VAL A 253 -1.02 9.65 -8.13
N MET A 254 -0.52 8.59 -7.50
CA MET A 254 0.04 8.68 -6.15
C MET A 254 1.32 9.54 -6.08
N SER A 255 2.10 9.53 -7.16
CA SER A 255 3.41 10.16 -7.26
C SER A 255 3.39 11.60 -7.79
N VAL A 256 2.26 12.11 -8.33
CA VAL A 256 2.14 13.53 -8.75
C VAL A 256 2.49 14.49 -7.61
N ASP A 257 1.93 14.28 -6.41
CA ASP A 257 2.09 15.24 -5.31
C ASP A 257 3.49 15.20 -4.66
N THR A 258 4.27 14.12 -4.84
CA THR A 258 5.54 13.89 -4.11
C THR A 258 6.66 14.87 -4.46
N ASN A 259 6.46 15.68 -5.49
CA ASN A 259 7.42 16.66 -6.00
C ASN A 259 7.06 18.11 -5.59
N THR A 260 6.11 18.27 -4.66
CA THR A 260 5.62 19.59 -4.20
C THR A 260 6.28 19.98 -2.88
N ALA A 261 6.72 21.24 -2.75
CA ALA A 261 7.33 21.73 -1.52
C ALA A 261 6.35 21.64 -0.33
N GLY A 262 6.79 21.01 0.77
CA GLY A 262 5.94 20.75 1.95
C GLY A 262 5.15 19.43 1.88
N PHE A 263 5.70 18.41 1.23
CA PHE A 263 5.07 17.09 1.12
C PHE A 263 4.88 16.40 2.49
N GLU A 264 3.62 16.23 2.92
CA GLU A 264 3.31 15.38 4.08
C GLU A 264 3.40 13.88 3.71
N PRO A 265 3.98 13.02 4.57
CA PRO A 265 4.02 11.58 4.34
C PRO A 265 2.65 10.97 4.07
N LYS A 266 2.51 10.29 2.93
CA LYS A 266 1.28 9.57 2.57
C LYS A 266 1.33 8.15 3.14
N ILE A 267 0.30 7.74 3.88
CA ILE A 267 0.20 6.39 4.47
C ILE A 267 -1.03 5.69 3.87
N TYR A 268 -0.78 4.63 3.11
CA TYR A 268 -1.81 3.76 2.54
C TYR A 268 -1.81 2.41 3.25
N ILE A 269 -2.99 1.90 3.59
CA ILE A 269 -3.18 0.46 3.79
C ILE A 269 -3.46 -0.12 2.39
N VAL A 270 -2.68 -1.11 1.98
CA VAL A 270 -2.75 -1.72 0.65
C VAL A 270 -3.35 -3.11 0.78
N SER A 271 -4.41 -3.38 0.02
CA SER A 271 -5.07 -4.68 -0.06
C SER A 271 -4.77 -5.34 -1.40
N TRP A 272 -4.24 -6.56 -1.40
CA TRP A 272 -4.11 -7.38 -2.60
C TRP A 272 -4.08 -8.87 -2.26
N ASN A 273 -4.88 -9.66 -2.98
CA ASN A 273 -4.94 -11.11 -2.85
C ASN A 273 -5.10 -11.58 -1.38
N ASP A 274 -6.18 -11.11 -0.74
CA ASP A 274 -6.57 -11.48 0.64
C ASP A 274 -5.50 -11.19 1.71
N HIS A 275 -4.66 -10.18 1.47
CA HIS A 275 -3.66 -9.73 2.43
C HIS A 275 -3.54 -8.20 2.46
N PHE A 276 -3.31 -7.68 3.66
CA PHE A 276 -3.14 -6.25 3.93
C PHE A 276 -1.72 -5.94 4.42
N PHE A 277 -1.12 -4.90 3.86
CA PHE A 277 0.18 -4.36 4.27
C PHE A 277 0.16 -2.83 4.20
N VAL A 278 1.18 -2.15 4.73
CA VAL A 278 1.23 -0.67 4.74
C VAL A 278 2.29 -0.16 3.77
N LEU A 279 1.92 0.85 2.97
CA LEU A 279 2.84 1.66 2.16
C LEU A 279 2.93 3.06 2.76
N LYS A 280 4.13 3.47 3.17
CA LYS A 280 4.46 4.86 3.53
C LYS A 280 5.23 5.50 2.38
N MET A 281 4.85 6.69 1.94
CA MET A 281 5.59 7.45 0.94
C MET A 281 6.07 8.77 1.55
N GLU A 282 7.39 9.02 1.50
CA GLU A 282 8.06 10.26 1.95
C GLU A 282 8.80 10.94 0.78
N GLU A 283 9.37 12.11 1.05
CA GLU A 283 10.12 12.89 0.05
C GLU A 283 11.40 12.15 -0.41
N ASP A 284 12.13 11.53 0.51
CA ASP A 284 13.42 10.85 0.25
C ASP A 284 13.30 9.32 0.07
N ALA A 285 12.28 8.69 0.66
CA ALA A 285 12.12 7.24 0.63
C ALA A 285 10.65 6.76 0.64
N TYR A 286 10.39 5.59 0.06
CA TYR A 286 9.14 4.85 0.21
C TYR A 286 9.36 3.56 1.02
N TYR A 287 8.36 3.11 1.76
CA TYR A 287 8.46 1.96 2.66
C TYR A 287 7.29 1.01 2.50
N ILE A 288 7.59 -0.29 2.41
CA ILE A 288 6.61 -1.36 2.49
C ILE A 288 6.80 -2.07 3.84
N ILE A 289 5.75 -2.08 4.65
CA ILE A 289 5.70 -2.68 5.99
C ILE A 289 4.69 -3.83 5.93
N ASP A 290 5.17 -5.07 6.02
CA ASP A 290 4.35 -6.27 5.80
C ASP A 290 4.56 -7.30 6.91
N SER A 291 3.46 -7.72 7.52
CA SER A 291 3.43 -8.64 8.66
C SER A 291 3.52 -10.12 8.29
N LEU A 292 3.55 -10.47 6.99
CA LEU A 292 3.61 -11.85 6.50
C LEU A 292 4.90 -12.12 5.72
N GLY A 293 5.85 -12.82 6.33
CA GLY A 293 7.19 -13.05 5.77
C GLY A 293 7.15 -13.79 4.43
N LEU A 294 6.28 -14.80 4.31
CA LEU A 294 6.13 -15.66 3.12
C LEU A 294 5.82 -14.91 1.81
N ARG A 295 5.37 -13.65 1.88
CA ARG A 295 5.18 -12.81 0.68
C ARG A 295 6.51 -12.40 0.06
N LEU A 296 7.53 -12.12 0.88
CA LEU A 296 8.87 -11.70 0.48
C LEU A 296 9.62 -12.83 -0.24
N TYR A 297 9.75 -14.00 0.40
CA TYR A 297 10.29 -15.22 -0.20
C TYR A 297 9.79 -16.48 0.51
N ALA A 298 9.84 -17.63 -0.17
CA ALA A 298 9.38 -18.90 0.38
C ALA A 298 10.23 -19.32 1.60
N GLY A 299 9.57 -19.63 2.72
CA GLY A 299 10.23 -19.98 3.97
C GLY A 299 10.69 -18.80 4.84
N CYS A 300 10.35 -17.56 4.47
CA CYS A 300 10.53 -16.42 5.36
C CYS A 300 9.48 -16.43 6.48
N ASP A 301 9.94 -16.45 7.74
CA ASP A 301 9.15 -16.53 8.98
C ASP A 301 9.19 -15.23 9.81
N ARG A 302 9.74 -14.15 9.23
CA ARG A 302 9.87 -12.84 9.84
C ARG A 302 9.14 -11.79 9.02
N ALA A 303 8.35 -10.95 9.69
CA ALA A 303 7.80 -9.75 9.08
C ALA A 303 8.91 -8.76 8.74
N TYR A 304 8.68 -7.91 7.75
CA TYR A 304 9.73 -7.09 7.15
C TYR A 304 9.27 -5.66 6.85
N ILE A 305 10.24 -4.75 6.86
CA ILE A 305 10.12 -3.40 6.33
C ILE A 305 11.18 -3.24 5.23
N LEU A 306 10.76 -2.89 4.02
CA LEU A 306 11.66 -2.49 2.94
C LEU A 306 11.70 -0.97 2.87
N LYS A 307 12.91 -0.39 2.74
CA LYS A 307 13.11 1.03 2.42
C LYS A 307 13.65 1.18 1.00
N PHE A 308 12.94 1.95 0.20
CA PHE A 308 13.27 2.29 -1.18
C PHE A 308 13.67 3.76 -1.26
N ASP A 309 14.97 4.01 -1.30
CA ASP A 309 15.59 5.34 -1.38
C ASP A 309 16.60 5.38 -2.55
N ASN A 310 17.36 6.47 -2.68
CA ASN A 310 18.37 6.66 -3.74
C ASN A 310 19.45 5.55 -3.82
N SER A 311 19.62 4.70 -2.80
CA SER A 311 20.54 3.55 -2.83
C SER A 311 19.92 2.28 -3.42
N SER A 312 18.60 2.26 -3.62
CA SER A 312 17.84 1.08 -4.07
C SER A 312 17.92 0.91 -5.59
N VAL A 313 18.06 -0.35 -6.04
CA VAL A 313 18.24 -0.72 -7.45
C VAL A 313 17.48 -2.01 -7.77
N VAL A 314 16.76 -2.02 -8.89
CA VAL A 314 16.24 -3.25 -9.51
C VAL A 314 17.02 -3.54 -10.78
N TYR A 315 17.62 -4.72 -10.82
CA TYR A 315 18.27 -5.34 -11.96
C TYR A 315 17.31 -6.30 -12.65
N GLY A 316 17.31 -6.35 -13.98
CA GLY A 316 16.58 -7.36 -14.75
C GLY A 316 17.54 -8.35 -15.40
N LYS A 317 17.07 -9.56 -15.68
CA LYS A 317 17.88 -10.59 -16.32
C LYS A 317 18.28 -10.18 -17.74
N ASP A 318 19.58 -10.19 -18.05
CA ASP A 318 20.06 -9.99 -19.42
C ASP A 318 19.79 -11.26 -20.25
N GLU A 319 19.10 -11.12 -21.38
CA GLU A 319 18.74 -12.24 -22.27
C GLU A 319 19.93 -12.75 -23.10
N GLU A 320 21.02 -11.99 -23.20
CA GLU A 320 22.10 -12.23 -24.16
C GLU A 320 23.31 -13.01 -23.62
N VAL A 321 23.38 -13.32 -22.31
CA VAL A 321 24.54 -14.03 -21.72
C VAL A 321 24.13 -15.21 -20.84
N GLU A 322 23.86 -16.36 -21.47
CA GLU A 322 23.85 -17.64 -20.75
C GLU A 322 25.28 -17.97 -20.26
N GLY A 323 25.51 -17.82 -18.95
CA GLY A 323 26.69 -18.39 -18.28
C GLY A 323 27.68 -17.40 -17.64
N SER A 324 27.42 -16.08 -17.63
CA SER A 324 28.19 -15.14 -16.80
C SER A 324 27.44 -14.75 -15.54
N ASP A 325 28.10 -14.88 -14.38
CA ASP A 325 27.64 -14.36 -13.08
C ASP A 325 27.89 -12.83 -12.94
N GLU A 326 28.06 -12.14 -14.08
CA GLU A 326 28.26 -10.68 -14.14
C GLU A 326 26.93 -9.95 -13.93
N LEU A 327 27.01 -8.73 -13.39
CA LEU A 327 25.83 -8.00 -12.92
C LEU A 327 24.86 -7.67 -14.06
N ALA A 328 23.76 -8.44 -14.08
CA ALA A 328 22.46 -8.11 -14.64
C ALA A 328 22.23 -6.59 -14.68
N LYS A 329 21.89 -6.04 -15.84
CA LYS A 329 21.78 -4.58 -16.05
C LYS A 329 20.78 -3.93 -15.08
N PRO A 330 21.13 -2.81 -14.41
CA PRO A 330 20.17 -2.05 -13.61
C PRO A 330 19.14 -1.38 -14.52
N ILE A 331 17.86 -1.52 -14.18
CA ILE A 331 16.73 -1.01 -14.96
C ILE A 331 15.97 0.08 -14.20
N PHE A 332 15.89 -0.02 -12.87
CA PHE A 332 15.23 0.98 -12.02
C PHE A 332 16.11 1.34 -10.82
N HIS A 333 15.98 2.58 -10.36
CA HIS A 333 16.75 3.17 -9.28
C HIS A 333 15.84 3.99 -8.36
N GLY A 334 16.26 4.22 -7.12
CA GLY A 334 15.58 5.14 -6.21
C GLY A 334 14.22 4.60 -5.73
N LYS A 335 13.33 5.53 -5.37
CA LYS A 335 11.99 5.25 -4.84
C LYS A 335 11.10 4.43 -5.81
N GLU A 336 11.34 4.52 -7.12
CA GLU A 336 10.65 3.73 -8.15
C GLU A 336 10.88 2.21 -8.03
N CYS A 337 11.94 1.78 -7.33
CA CYS A 337 12.12 0.37 -6.98
C CYS A 337 10.96 -0.18 -6.12
N CYS A 338 10.21 0.67 -5.41
CA CYS A 338 9.02 0.29 -4.65
C CYS A 338 7.87 -0.14 -5.58
N ARG A 339 7.62 0.63 -6.66
CA ARG A 339 6.64 0.29 -7.71
C ARG A 339 6.94 -1.08 -8.30
N GLU A 340 8.20 -1.28 -8.64
CA GLU A 340 8.67 -2.48 -9.31
C GLU A 340 8.84 -3.68 -8.37
N PHE A 341 9.00 -3.46 -7.05
CA PHE A 341 8.85 -4.53 -6.07
C PHE A 341 7.43 -5.10 -6.09
N ILE A 342 6.41 -4.24 -6.02
CA ILE A 342 5.01 -4.69 -6.04
C ILE A 342 4.70 -5.41 -7.36
N LYS A 343 5.16 -4.88 -8.51
CA LYS A 343 4.94 -5.52 -9.82
C LYS A 343 5.70 -6.84 -9.98
N ARG A 344 7.03 -6.85 -9.79
CA ARG A 344 7.90 -7.97 -10.17
C ARG A 344 8.10 -9.03 -9.09
N PHE A 345 7.97 -8.67 -7.80
CA PHE A 345 8.25 -9.58 -6.69
C PHE A 345 6.97 -10.12 -6.05
N LEU A 346 5.91 -9.30 -6.00
CA LEU A 346 4.61 -9.73 -5.50
C LEU A 346 3.70 -10.27 -6.63
N ALA A 347 3.43 -9.46 -7.66
CA ALA A 347 2.36 -9.75 -8.62
C ALA A 347 2.76 -10.62 -9.83
N ALA A 348 4.00 -10.52 -10.34
CA ALA A 348 4.40 -11.07 -11.66
C ALA A 348 4.02 -12.54 -11.89
N GLN A 349 4.33 -13.43 -10.93
CA GLN A 349 3.96 -14.85 -11.02
C GLN A 349 2.44 -15.04 -11.14
N THR A 350 1.64 -14.30 -10.36
CA THR A 350 0.17 -14.38 -10.43
C THR A 350 -0.37 -13.85 -11.76
N VAL A 351 0.22 -12.77 -12.30
CA VAL A 351 -0.13 -12.25 -13.63
C VAL A 351 0.18 -13.29 -14.72
N GLN A 352 1.35 -13.93 -14.68
CA GLN A 352 1.74 -14.96 -15.64
C GLN A 352 0.82 -16.18 -15.58
N GLU A 353 0.59 -16.74 -14.39
CA GLU A 353 -0.28 -17.91 -14.18
C GLU A 353 -1.70 -17.67 -14.73
N LEU A 354 -2.23 -16.47 -14.52
CA LEU A 354 -3.56 -16.07 -15.00
C LEU A 354 -3.57 -15.81 -16.51
N GLU A 355 -2.54 -15.16 -17.07
CA GLU A 355 -2.42 -14.93 -18.52
C GLU A 355 -2.35 -16.27 -19.28
N GLU A 356 -1.58 -17.23 -18.78
CA GLU A 356 -1.52 -18.58 -19.33
C GLU A 356 -2.84 -19.35 -19.17
N GLY A 357 -3.51 -19.18 -18.02
CA GLY A 357 -4.80 -19.81 -17.75
C GLY A 357 -5.94 -19.25 -18.60
N ASP A 358 -5.95 -17.94 -18.84
CA ASP A 358 -6.93 -17.23 -19.67
C ASP A 358 -6.80 -17.62 -21.14
N LYS A 359 -5.56 -17.69 -21.66
CA LYS A 359 -5.25 -18.25 -22.99
C LYS A 359 -5.72 -19.70 -23.18
N ARG A 360 -5.86 -20.47 -22.10
CA ARG A 360 -6.41 -21.84 -22.10
C ARG A 360 -7.94 -21.89 -21.84
N GLY A 361 -8.60 -20.75 -21.64
CA GLY A 361 -10.02 -20.68 -21.27
C GLY A 361 -10.34 -21.25 -19.89
N MET A 362 -9.35 -21.34 -19.00
CA MET A 362 -9.47 -21.95 -17.67
C MET A 362 -9.77 -20.95 -16.55
N VAL A 363 -9.65 -19.65 -16.83
CA VAL A 363 -9.79 -18.57 -15.84
C VAL A 363 -11.13 -17.86 -16.08
N SER A 364 -11.87 -17.60 -15.01
CA SER A 364 -13.11 -16.83 -15.09
C SER A 364 -12.82 -15.33 -14.92
N ALA A 365 -13.68 -14.47 -15.50
CA ALA A 365 -13.60 -13.03 -15.26
C ALA A 365 -13.56 -12.69 -13.75
N LEU A 366 -14.38 -13.36 -12.94
CA LEU A 366 -14.39 -13.20 -11.47
C LEU A 366 -13.02 -13.51 -10.84
N THR A 367 -12.34 -14.55 -11.33
CA THR A 367 -10.99 -14.92 -10.88
C THR A 367 -9.97 -13.84 -11.23
N LEU A 368 -10.06 -13.25 -12.44
CA LEU A 368 -9.21 -12.12 -12.83
C LEU A 368 -9.44 -10.91 -11.91
N TYR A 369 -10.70 -10.53 -11.67
CA TYR A 369 -11.02 -9.46 -10.73
C TYR A 369 -10.44 -9.74 -9.33
N GLN A 370 -10.70 -10.90 -8.75
CA GLN A 370 -10.26 -11.26 -7.40
C GLN A 370 -8.74 -11.34 -7.21
N ARG A 371 -7.99 -11.74 -8.25
CA ARG A 371 -6.54 -11.98 -8.17
C ARG A 371 -5.69 -10.80 -8.64
N LEU A 372 -6.22 -9.94 -9.51
CA LEU A 372 -5.49 -8.82 -10.09
C LEU A 372 -5.86 -7.46 -9.49
N GLN A 373 -7.02 -7.34 -8.82
CA GLN A 373 -7.42 -6.09 -8.15
C GLN A 373 -6.52 -5.80 -6.95
N ILE A 374 -5.92 -4.61 -6.94
CA ILE A 374 -5.17 -4.04 -5.82
C ILE A 374 -5.81 -2.70 -5.42
N GLU A 375 -5.92 -2.50 -4.10
CA GLU A 375 -6.56 -1.32 -3.51
C GLU A 375 -5.58 -0.58 -2.60
N PHE A 376 -5.53 0.75 -2.74
CA PHE A 376 -4.70 1.65 -1.96
C PHE A 376 -5.62 2.55 -1.12
N HIS A 377 -5.82 2.20 0.14
CA HIS A 377 -6.69 2.93 1.07
C HIS A 377 -5.88 4.04 1.75
N TYR A 378 -6.05 5.30 1.31
CA TYR A 378 -5.35 6.44 1.91
C TYR A 378 -5.87 6.69 3.32
N THR A 379 -4.97 6.73 4.31
CA THR A 379 -5.35 6.85 5.72
C THR A 379 -5.06 8.23 6.31
N SER A 380 -5.85 8.58 7.32
CA SER A 380 -5.68 9.79 8.13
C SER A 380 -6.01 9.49 9.59
N ARG A 381 -5.27 10.07 10.54
CA ARG A 381 -5.64 10.01 11.96
C ARG A 381 -6.97 10.71 12.21
N THR A 382 -7.91 10.06 12.90
CA THR A 382 -9.09 10.76 13.41
C THR A 382 -8.71 11.54 14.67
N LEU A 383 -9.12 12.81 14.75
CA LEU A 383 -9.08 13.52 16.03
C LEU A 383 -10.32 13.09 16.82
N HIS A 384 -10.13 12.35 17.91
CA HIS A 384 -11.21 12.24 18.90
C HIS A 384 -11.53 13.66 19.37
N GLN A 385 -12.73 14.12 19.06
CA GLN A 385 -13.33 15.21 19.82
C GLN A 385 -13.56 14.66 21.23
N SER A 386 -12.69 15.04 22.17
CA SER A 386 -13.01 14.91 23.58
C SER A 386 -14.38 15.54 23.80
N PRO A 387 -15.34 14.86 24.46
CA PRO A 387 -16.62 15.48 24.76
C PRO A 387 -16.34 16.73 25.58
N SER A 388 -16.59 17.91 24.99
CA SER A 388 -16.34 19.17 25.66
C SER A 388 -17.26 19.24 26.87
N SER A 389 -16.70 19.14 28.06
CA SER A 389 -17.40 19.41 29.30
C SER A 389 -17.66 20.92 29.40
N SER A 390 -18.64 21.41 28.64
CA SER A 390 -19.25 22.71 28.82
C SER A 390 -20.04 22.67 30.14
N ALA A 391 -19.32 22.82 31.24
CA ALA A 391 -19.91 23.13 32.53
C ALA A 391 -20.46 24.55 32.43
N ASP A 392 -21.74 24.69 32.10
CA ASP A 392 -22.44 25.96 32.11
C ASP A 392 -22.41 26.55 33.53
N SER A 393 -21.53 27.53 33.72
CA SER A 393 -21.44 28.31 34.95
C SER A 393 -22.63 29.26 35.05
N SER A 394 -23.78 28.71 35.42
CA SER A 394 -25.01 29.48 35.66
C SER A 394 -24.93 30.14 37.04
N THR A 395 -24.52 31.40 37.05
CA THR A 395 -24.51 32.24 38.25
C THR A 395 -25.93 32.49 38.75
N LEU A 396 -26.26 31.98 39.95
CA LEU A 396 -27.51 32.30 40.64
C LEU A 396 -27.51 33.76 41.10
N SER A 397 -28.15 34.63 40.32
CA SER A 397 -28.51 35.98 40.75
C SER A 397 -29.72 35.92 41.68
N LEU A 398 -29.48 36.13 42.98
CA LEU A 398 -30.51 36.32 43.99
C LEU A 398 -30.95 37.80 43.99
N CYS A 399 -32.08 38.09 43.35
CA CYS A 399 -32.84 39.31 43.59
C CYS A 399 -33.83 39.05 44.73
N SER A 400 -33.49 39.49 45.95
CA SER A 400 -34.45 39.60 47.05
C SER A 400 -35.06 41.00 47.02
N SER A 401 -36.36 41.08 46.73
CA SER A 401 -37.11 42.34 46.79
C SER A 401 -37.20 42.85 48.22
N GLU A 402 -36.90 44.12 48.42
CA GLU A 402 -37.29 44.86 49.62
C GLU A 402 -38.80 45.11 49.58
N ASP A 403 -39.52 44.82 50.66
CA ASP A 403 -40.87 45.33 50.89
C ASP A 403 -40.95 45.89 52.32
N SER A 404 -41.65 47.00 52.49
CA SER A 404 -41.58 47.86 53.67
C SER A 404 -42.96 48.20 54.23
N SER A 405 -43.21 47.74 55.44
CA SER A 405 -44.20 48.28 56.39
C SER A 405 -43.86 47.66 57.75
N GLU A 406 -43.33 48.41 58.73
CA GLU A 406 -44.10 49.28 59.64
C GLU A 406 -45.41 48.62 60.13
N TYR A 407 -45.51 48.29 61.42
CA TYR A 407 -46.37 49.03 62.38
C TYR A 407 -46.17 48.52 63.84
N GLU A 408 -45.83 49.46 64.71
CA GLU A 408 -46.21 49.63 66.13
C GLU A 408 -46.13 48.51 67.21
N THR A 409 -45.22 48.79 68.17
CA THR A 409 -45.52 49.10 69.59
C THR A 409 -46.24 48.05 70.48
N SER A 410 -45.47 47.42 71.38
CA SER A 410 -45.51 47.67 72.85
C SER A 410 -44.40 46.91 73.60
#